data_AF-A0A257JC09-F1
#
_entry.id   AF-A0A257JC09-F1
#
_cell.length_a   1.000
_cell.length_b   1.000
_cell.length_c   1.000
_cell.angle_alpha   90.00
_cell.angle_beta   90.00
_cell.angle_gamma   90.00
#
_symmetry.space_group_name_H-M   'P 1'
#
loop_
_entity.id
_entity.type
_entity.pdbx_description
1 polymer ?
#
loop_
_entity_poly.entity_id
_entity_poly.type
_entity_poly.pdbx_seq_one_letter_code
_entity_poly.pdbx_strand_id
1 'polypeptide(L)'
;LLSSEPKTWDEVRSKAALSAHGVPVPRGRLLTLAKLEALCADDAAPLPAPFPLVLKAVGADLAHKTELGGVALGLSSRADLLAAGHRMAGLGGTYLIEEMVGGTVAELIVGVGRDPQFGLFMTLGAGGILVELLRQVEQVLLPASRAEIEAALMRLPLHSVLAGYRGRAGCDMPGLVDAIEAVAAFAMVHGEGLEELDVNPLLALPQGA
;
A
#
# COMPACT_ATOMS: atom_id res chain seq x y z
N LEU A 1 0.87 6.86 34.18
CA LEU A 1 1.30 5.86 33.18
C LEU A 1 2.01 6.63 32.09
N LEU A 2 3.34 6.46 31.98
CA LEU A 2 4.13 7.17 30.97
C LEU A 2 3.66 6.67 29.59
N SER A 3 2.95 7.50 28.83
CA SER A 3 2.70 7.23 27.42
C SER A 3 4.06 7.24 26.73
N SER A 4 4.54 6.06 26.32
CA SER A 4 5.67 5.97 25.41
C SER A 4 5.29 6.70 24.12
N GLU A 5 6.21 7.50 23.57
CA GLU A 5 6.00 8.12 22.26
C GLU A 5 5.62 7.06 21.20
N PRO A 6 4.66 7.36 20.32
CA PRO A 6 4.27 6.43 19.27
C PRO A 6 5.46 6.11 18.37
N LYS A 7 5.67 4.81 18.10
CA LYS A 7 6.77 4.32 17.27
C LYS A 7 6.25 3.91 15.90
N THR A 8 6.60 4.67 14.87
CA THR A 8 6.30 4.35 13.48
C THR A 8 7.06 3.10 13.01
N TRP A 9 6.36 2.23 12.28
CA TRP A 9 6.95 1.06 11.62
C TRP A 9 7.38 1.42 10.19
N ASP A 10 8.50 0.86 9.73
CA ASP A 10 8.90 1.00 8.33
C ASP A 10 7.98 0.20 7.40
N GLU A 11 8.03 0.52 6.10
CA GLU A 11 7.19 -0.10 5.06
C GLU A 11 7.31 -1.64 5.05
N VAL A 12 8.50 -2.18 5.30
CA VAL A 12 8.75 -3.63 5.23
C VAL A 12 8.05 -4.34 6.38
N ARG A 13 8.23 -3.81 7.60
CA ARG A 13 7.58 -4.33 8.80
C ARG A 13 6.06 -4.19 8.71
N SER A 14 5.57 -3.03 8.28
CA SER A 14 4.13 -2.78 8.12
C SER A 14 3.50 -3.76 7.12
N LYS A 15 4.10 -3.95 5.94
CA LYS A 15 3.61 -4.91 4.94
C LYS A 15 3.62 -6.35 5.44
N ALA A 16 4.70 -6.78 6.10
CA ALA A 16 4.77 -8.14 6.64
C ALA A 16 3.67 -8.40 7.69
N ALA A 17 3.41 -7.41 8.56
CA ALA A 17 2.39 -7.52 9.60
C ALA A 17 0.97 -7.51 9.02
N LEU A 18 0.68 -6.64 8.03
CA LEU A 18 -0.60 -6.59 7.34
C LEU A 18 -0.85 -7.85 6.51
N SER A 19 0.16 -8.33 5.79
CA SER A 19 0.06 -9.55 4.99
C SER A 19 -0.21 -10.79 5.84
N ALA A 20 0.37 -10.88 7.04
CA ALA A 20 0.05 -11.93 8.00
C ALA A 20 -1.42 -11.90 8.50
N HIS A 21 -2.12 -10.77 8.31
CA HIS A 21 -3.54 -10.61 8.61
C HIS A 21 -4.44 -10.71 7.37
N GLY A 22 -3.88 -11.08 6.21
CA GLY A 22 -4.64 -11.29 4.98
C GLY A 22 -4.74 -10.09 4.05
N VAL A 23 -4.09 -8.97 4.36
CA VAL A 23 -4.02 -7.83 3.44
C VAL A 23 -3.10 -8.22 2.27
N PRO A 24 -3.55 -8.14 1.01
CA PRO A 24 -2.69 -8.41 -0.13
C PRO A 24 -1.57 -7.37 -0.20
N VAL A 25 -0.33 -7.84 -0.41
CA VAL A 25 0.83 -6.98 -0.62
C VAL A 25 1.61 -7.46 -1.84
N PRO A 26 2.24 -6.56 -2.62
CA PRO A 26 3.07 -6.96 -3.74
C PRO A 26 4.19 -7.90 -3.28
N ARG A 27 4.47 -8.94 -4.08
CA ARG A 27 5.63 -9.80 -3.84
C ARG A 27 6.90 -8.97 -3.94
N GLY A 28 7.71 -9.06 -2.91
CA GLY A 28 8.93 -8.25 -2.84
C GLY A 28 10.04 -8.87 -2.01
N ARG A 29 11.21 -8.24 -2.07
CA ARG A 29 12.41 -8.67 -1.37
C ARG A 29 13.24 -7.47 -0.93
N LEU A 30 13.73 -7.51 0.30
CA LEU A 30 14.66 -6.52 0.82
C LEU A 30 16.11 -6.85 0.43
N LEU A 31 16.85 -5.87 -0.06
CA LEU A 31 18.21 -6.02 -0.56
C LEU A 31 19.07 -4.82 -0.16
N THR A 32 20.37 -5.05 0.04
CA THR A 32 21.34 -3.95 0.07
C THR A 32 21.78 -3.59 -1.35
N LEU A 33 22.46 -2.45 -1.55
CA LEU A 33 23.01 -2.10 -2.87
C LEU A 33 23.92 -3.20 -3.43
N ALA A 34 24.84 -3.72 -2.61
CA ALA A 34 25.73 -4.81 -3.02
C ALA A 34 24.99 -6.09 -3.42
N LYS A 35 23.87 -6.42 -2.74
CA LYS A 35 23.02 -7.56 -3.11
C LYS A 35 22.23 -7.29 -4.39
N LEU A 36 21.83 -6.04 -4.63
CA LEU A 36 21.18 -5.62 -5.87
C LEU A 36 22.15 -5.72 -7.05
N GLU A 37 23.39 -5.26 -6.89
CA GLU A 37 24.48 -5.40 -7.88
C GLU A 37 24.71 -6.88 -8.24
N ALA A 38 24.87 -7.74 -7.23
CA ALA A 38 25.04 -9.18 -7.44
C ALA A 38 23.83 -9.81 -8.15
N LEU A 39 22.61 -9.43 -7.77
CA LEU A 39 21.39 -9.88 -8.43
C LEU A 39 21.34 -9.44 -9.90
N CYS A 40 21.77 -8.22 -10.21
CA CYS A 40 21.72 -7.69 -11.57
C CYS A 40 22.85 -8.22 -12.46
N ALA A 41 23.97 -8.67 -11.88
CA ALA A 41 25.11 -9.24 -12.61
C ALA A 41 24.89 -10.69 -13.08
N ASP A 42 23.94 -11.42 -12.48
CA ASP A 42 23.57 -12.78 -12.85
C ASP A 42 22.16 -12.83 -13.45
N ASP A 43 22.08 -13.06 -14.76
CA ASP A 43 20.81 -13.16 -15.48
C ASP A 43 19.95 -14.35 -15.03
N ALA A 44 20.56 -15.40 -14.49
CA ALA A 44 19.86 -16.57 -13.96
C ALA A 44 19.37 -16.37 -12.52
N ALA A 45 19.84 -15.34 -11.79
CA ALA A 45 19.46 -15.12 -10.41
C ALA A 45 17.96 -14.75 -10.29
N PRO A 46 17.18 -15.42 -9.42
CA PRO A 46 15.74 -15.24 -9.37
C PRO A 46 15.34 -13.85 -8.85
N LEU A 47 14.45 -13.21 -9.61
CA LEU A 47 13.73 -11.99 -9.23
C LEU A 47 12.48 -12.35 -8.41
N PRO A 48 11.95 -11.43 -7.57
CA PRO A 48 10.71 -11.69 -6.82
C PRO A 48 9.48 -11.87 -7.73
N ALA A 49 9.52 -11.27 -8.93
CA ALA A 49 8.51 -11.38 -9.97
C ALA A 49 9.12 -11.07 -11.35
N PRO A 50 8.42 -11.38 -12.46
CA PRO A 50 8.78 -10.87 -13.78
C PRO A 50 8.73 -9.34 -13.83
N PHE A 51 9.44 -8.75 -14.78
CA PHE A 51 9.31 -7.33 -15.10
C PHE A 51 7.90 -7.00 -15.64
N PRO A 52 7.38 -5.77 -15.43
CA PRO A 52 8.06 -4.64 -14.77
C PRO A 52 8.12 -4.75 -13.24
N LEU A 53 9.17 -4.18 -12.66
CA LEU A 53 9.40 -4.13 -11.20
C LEU A 53 9.41 -2.69 -10.69
N VAL A 54 9.26 -2.57 -9.37
CA VAL A 54 9.41 -1.33 -8.60
C VAL A 54 10.62 -1.47 -7.68
N LEU A 55 11.41 -0.40 -7.56
CA LEU A 55 12.47 -0.29 -6.55
C LEU A 55 12.17 0.88 -5.62
N LYS A 56 12.18 0.65 -4.32
CA LYS A 56 11.97 1.67 -3.28
C LYS A 56 13.14 1.70 -2.31
N ALA A 57 13.65 2.89 -1.99
CA ALA A 57 14.55 3.07 -0.88
C ALA A 57 13.83 2.81 0.46
N VAL A 58 14.52 2.20 1.40
CA VAL A 58 14.00 1.89 2.74
C VAL A 58 14.83 2.62 3.79
N GLY A 59 14.17 3.42 4.63
CA GLY A 59 14.77 4.20 5.71
C GLY A 59 13.68 4.82 6.60
N ALA A 60 14.00 5.05 7.86
CA ALA A 60 13.04 5.51 8.88
C ALA A 60 12.49 6.93 8.60
N ASP A 61 13.30 7.80 8.01
CA ASP A 61 12.93 9.20 7.71
C ASP A 61 12.35 9.39 6.30
N LEU A 62 12.10 8.29 5.59
CA LEU A 62 11.58 8.28 4.22
C LEU A 62 10.06 8.07 4.22
N ALA A 63 9.30 8.85 4.99
CA ALA A 63 7.84 8.83 4.90
C ALA A 63 7.35 9.37 3.53
N HIS A 64 8.11 10.28 2.89
CA HIS A 64 7.79 10.89 1.59
C HIS A 64 8.80 10.49 0.48
N LYS A 65 9.04 9.17 0.30
CA LYS A 65 10.05 8.61 -0.64
C LYS A 65 10.00 9.20 -2.04
N THR A 66 8.81 9.40 -2.58
CA THR A 66 8.61 9.89 -3.95
C THR A 66 9.21 11.27 -4.17
N GLU A 67 9.07 12.16 -3.19
CA GLU A 67 9.59 13.55 -3.26
C GLU A 67 11.12 13.61 -3.26
N LEU A 68 11.76 12.59 -2.67
CA LEU A 68 13.21 12.44 -2.62
C LEU A 68 13.76 11.56 -3.76
N GLY A 69 12.92 11.14 -4.72
CA GLY A 69 13.33 10.23 -5.80
C GLY A 69 13.65 8.80 -5.32
N GLY A 70 13.14 8.42 -4.14
CA GLY A 70 13.33 7.12 -3.50
C GLY A 70 12.39 6.02 -4.00
N VAL A 71 11.64 6.25 -5.07
CA VAL A 71 10.81 5.25 -5.75
C VAL A 71 11.08 5.30 -7.25
N ALA A 72 11.34 4.14 -7.86
CA ALA A 72 11.44 3.97 -9.30
C ALA A 72 10.45 2.91 -9.76
N LEU A 73 9.52 3.32 -10.63
CA LEU A 73 8.45 2.49 -11.17
C LEU A 73 8.80 2.04 -12.60
N GLY A 74 8.13 0.99 -13.09
CA GLY A 74 8.21 0.59 -14.51
C GLY A 74 9.56 0.05 -14.94
N LEU A 75 10.38 -0.46 -14.01
CA LEU A 75 11.70 -0.98 -14.32
C LEU A 75 11.53 -2.23 -15.17
N SER A 76 12.01 -2.20 -16.41
CA SER A 76 11.71 -3.23 -17.41
C SER A 76 12.86 -4.20 -17.64
N SER A 77 13.99 -3.97 -16.96
CA SER A 77 15.21 -4.76 -17.09
C SER A 77 16.07 -4.70 -15.83
N ARG A 78 17.03 -5.62 -15.71
CA ARG A 78 18.06 -5.58 -14.65
C ARG A 78 18.93 -4.33 -14.74
N ALA A 79 19.17 -3.83 -15.95
CA ALA A 79 19.91 -2.59 -16.19
C ALA A 79 19.16 -1.38 -15.60
N ASP A 80 17.84 -1.27 -15.84
CA ASP A 80 17.01 -0.20 -15.25
C ASP A 80 17.03 -0.27 -13.72
N LEU A 81 16.90 -1.48 -13.18
CA LEU A 81 16.90 -1.77 -11.76
C LEU A 81 18.22 -1.37 -11.09
N LEU A 82 19.36 -1.74 -11.68
CA LEU A 82 20.68 -1.36 -11.21
C LEU A 82 20.89 0.16 -11.28
N ALA A 83 20.52 0.78 -12.40
CA ALA A 83 20.62 2.22 -12.57
C ALA A 83 19.78 2.96 -11.53
N ALA A 84 18.58 2.47 -11.20
CA ALA A 84 17.75 3.02 -10.13
C ALA A 84 18.41 2.89 -8.76
N GLY A 85 18.99 1.72 -8.45
CA GLY A 85 19.72 1.50 -7.20
C GLY A 85 20.86 2.50 -7.00
N HIS A 86 21.68 2.70 -8.02
CA HIS A 86 22.78 3.69 -7.95
C HIS A 86 22.29 5.13 -7.81
N ARG A 87 21.22 5.54 -8.51
CA ARG A 87 20.63 6.87 -8.31
C ARG A 87 20.16 7.09 -6.88
N MET A 88 19.68 6.04 -6.23
CA MET A 88 19.18 6.07 -4.84
C MET A 88 20.25 5.76 -3.79
N ALA A 89 21.53 5.57 -4.15
CA ALA A 89 22.60 5.22 -3.21
C ALA A 89 22.78 6.24 -2.06
N GLY A 90 22.47 7.52 -2.32
CA GLY A 90 22.50 8.57 -1.31
C GLY A 90 21.30 8.61 -0.36
N LEU A 91 20.24 7.84 -0.64
CA LEU A 91 19.00 7.83 0.16
C LEU A 91 19.01 6.74 1.23
N GLY A 92 20.04 5.89 1.26
CA GLY A 92 20.17 4.78 2.19
C GLY A 92 20.91 3.60 1.59
N GLY A 93 21.09 2.54 2.38
CA GLY A 93 21.80 1.32 1.96
C GLY A 93 20.90 0.12 1.64
N THR A 94 19.59 0.28 1.79
CA THR A 94 18.61 -0.80 1.74
C THR A 94 17.46 -0.44 0.81
N TYR A 95 17.03 -1.40 -0.01
CA TYR A 95 15.98 -1.25 -1.01
C TYR A 95 14.99 -2.40 -0.95
N LEU A 96 13.74 -2.09 -1.22
CA LEU A 96 12.66 -3.03 -1.43
C LEU A 96 12.40 -3.12 -2.94
N ILE A 97 12.67 -4.30 -3.52
CA ILE A 97 12.27 -4.63 -4.89
C ILE A 97 10.91 -5.32 -4.83
N GLU A 98 9.94 -4.87 -5.63
CA GLU A 98 8.58 -5.42 -5.67
C GLU A 98 8.11 -5.63 -7.09
N GLU A 99 7.15 -6.54 -7.27
CA GLU A 99 6.37 -6.60 -8.50
C GLU A 99 5.62 -5.27 -8.73
N MET A 100 5.57 -4.83 -9.99
CA MET A 100 4.71 -3.70 -10.35
C MET A 100 3.30 -4.23 -10.64
N VAL A 101 2.38 -3.96 -9.72
CA VAL A 101 0.97 -4.30 -9.91
C VAL A 101 0.41 -3.47 -11.07
N GLY A 102 -0.19 -4.14 -12.05
CA GLY A 102 -0.82 -3.54 -13.22
C GLY A 102 -2.31 -3.84 -13.27
N GLY A 103 -3.02 -3.20 -14.20
CA GLY A 103 -4.46 -3.43 -14.39
C GLY A 103 -5.36 -2.74 -13.37
N THR A 104 -4.82 -1.82 -12.56
CA THR A 104 -5.56 -1.05 -11.56
C THR A 104 -6.82 -0.41 -12.14
N VAL A 105 -7.97 -0.75 -11.56
CA VAL A 105 -9.28 -0.13 -11.86
C VAL A 105 -9.35 1.22 -11.17
N ALA A 106 -8.96 1.27 -9.90
CA ALA A 106 -8.88 2.48 -9.11
C ALA A 106 -7.87 2.34 -7.97
N GLU A 107 -7.41 3.47 -7.44
CA GLU A 107 -6.66 3.52 -6.19
C GLU A 107 -7.60 3.99 -5.08
N LEU A 108 -7.42 3.45 -3.88
CA LEU A 108 -8.11 3.84 -2.65
C LEU A 108 -7.10 4.20 -1.58
N ILE A 109 -7.53 5.03 -0.64
CA ILE A 109 -6.87 5.25 0.64
C ILE A 109 -7.70 4.53 1.71
N VAL A 110 -7.03 3.72 2.53
CA VAL A 110 -7.65 3.05 3.68
C VAL A 110 -6.83 3.41 4.92
N GLY A 111 -7.32 4.41 5.64
CA GLY A 111 -6.72 4.88 6.89
C GLY A 111 -7.49 4.34 8.09
N VAL A 112 -6.81 4.10 9.21
CA VAL A 112 -7.41 3.89 10.52
C VAL A 112 -6.78 4.88 11.48
N GLY A 113 -7.64 5.63 12.18
CA GLY A 113 -7.23 6.56 13.22
C GLY A 113 -7.95 6.27 14.53
N ARG A 114 -7.57 7.01 15.57
CA ARG A 114 -8.17 6.93 16.89
C ARG A 114 -8.78 8.27 17.28
N ASP A 115 -10.06 8.23 17.61
CA ASP A 115 -10.76 9.32 18.27
C ASP A 115 -10.81 9.07 19.79
N PRO A 116 -10.53 10.08 20.64
CA PRO A 116 -10.56 9.91 22.10
C PRO A 116 -11.91 9.53 22.70
N GLN A 117 -13.02 9.84 22.02
CA GLN A 117 -14.39 9.58 22.48
C GLN A 117 -14.96 8.30 21.86
N PHE A 118 -14.73 8.09 20.56
CA PHE A 118 -15.37 7.01 19.80
C PHE A 118 -14.47 5.79 19.57
N GLY A 119 -13.18 5.89 19.87
CA GLY A 119 -12.22 4.81 19.64
C GLY A 119 -11.73 4.77 18.20
N LEU A 120 -11.52 3.57 17.66
CA LEU A 120 -10.98 3.41 16.31
C LEU A 120 -12.03 3.76 15.25
N PHE A 121 -11.61 4.49 14.22
CA PHE A 121 -12.41 4.75 13.04
C PHE A 121 -11.59 4.47 11.78
N MET A 122 -12.24 4.00 10.73
CA MET A 122 -11.66 3.78 9.42
C MET A 122 -12.10 4.87 8.47
N THR A 123 -11.16 5.40 7.70
CA THR A 123 -11.37 6.35 6.61
C THR A 123 -11.14 5.64 5.29
N LEU A 124 -12.15 5.66 4.42
CA LEU A 124 -12.07 5.19 3.04
C LEU A 124 -12.11 6.39 2.11
N GLY A 125 -11.20 6.45 1.16
CA GLY A 125 -11.15 7.52 0.17
C GLY A 125 -10.77 6.99 -1.19
N ALA A 126 -11.00 7.79 -2.23
CA ALA A 126 -10.27 7.59 -3.48
C ALA A 126 -8.77 7.75 -3.22
N GLY A 127 -7.91 7.19 -4.08
CA GLY A 127 -6.46 7.34 -4.11
C GLY A 127 -6.00 8.02 -5.42
N GLY A 128 -4.69 8.26 -5.53
CA GLY A 128 -4.07 8.85 -6.72
C GLY A 128 -4.59 10.25 -7.07
N ILE A 129 -4.53 10.62 -8.36
CA ILE A 129 -4.92 11.95 -8.87
C ILE A 129 -6.39 12.29 -8.54
N LEU A 130 -7.24 11.28 -8.37
CA LEU A 130 -8.64 11.48 -8.04
C LEU A 130 -8.85 12.08 -6.63
N VAL A 131 -7.91 11.89 -5.70
CA VAL A 131 -7.93 12.51 -4.35
C VAL A 131 -7.87 14.02 -4.42
N GLU A 132 -6.94 14.56 -5.21
CA GLU A 132 -6.70 15.99 -5.30
C GLU A 132 -7.92 16.74 -5.84
N LEU A 133 -8.68 16.06 -6.72
CA LEU A 133 -9.87 16.60 -7.38
C LEU A 133 -11.15 16.41 -6.55
N LEU A 134 -11.30 15.30 -5.85
CA LEU A 134 -12.55 14.95 -5.18
C LEU A 134 -12.57 15.33 -3.70
N ARG A 135 -11.46 15.19 -2.96
CA ARG A 135 -11.34 15.42 -1.51
C ARG A 135 -12.48 14.82 -0.67
N GLN A 136 -13.06 13.71 -1.14
CA GLN A 136 -14.17 13.04 -0.47
C GLN A 136 -13.68 11.74 0.14
N VAL A 137 -13.97 11.60 1.42
CA VAL A 137 -13.71 10.42 2.23
C VAL A 137 -14.99 10.02 2.95
N GLU A 138 -15.11 8.74 3.25
CA GLU A 138 -16.17 8.15 4.05
C GLU A 138 -15.55 7.58 5.31
N GLN A 139 -16.19 7.80 6.46
CA GLN A 139 -15.72 7.30 7.73
C GLN A 139 -16.70 6.29 8.32
N VAL A 140 -16.17 5.22 8.87
CA VAL A 140 -16.92 4.20 9.61
C VAL A 140 -16.23 3.94 10.95
N LEU A 141 -17.02 3.80 12.02
CA LEU A 141 -16.47 3.42 13.33
C LEU A 141 -16.10 1.94 13.32
N LEU A 142 -15.02 1.57 14.02
CA LEU A 142 -14.62 0.18 14.19
C LEU A 142 -15.04 -0.36 15.57
N PRO A 143 -15.51 -1.62 15.65
CA PRO A 143 -15.64 -2.58 14.54
C PRO A 143 -16.80 -2.24 13.60
N ALA A 144 -16.56 -2.41 12.29
CA ALA A 144 -17.57 -2.25 11.24
C ALA A 144 -17.91 -3.61 10.63
N SER A 145 -19.17 -3.80 10.26
CA SER A 145 -19.63 -4.93 9.46
C SER A 145 -19.27 -4.74 7.99
N ARG A 146 -19.19 -5.86 7.25
CA ARG A 146 -19.03 -5.86 5.80
C ARG A 146 -19.99 -4.91 5.09
N ALA A 147 -21.26 -4.94 5.50
CA ALA A 147 -22.31 -4.11 4.90
C ALA A 147 -22.07 -2.61 5.13
N GLU A 148 -21.50 -2.21 6.27
CA GLU A 148 -21.13 -0.82 6.55
C GLU A 148 -19.94 -0.37 5.69
N ILE A 149 -18.94 -1.24 5.49
CA ILE A 149 -17.80 -0.98 4.61
C ILE A 149 -18.27 -0.86 3.15
N GLU A 150 -19.08 -1.81 2.67
CA GLU A 150 -19.67 -1.76 1.33
C GLU A 150 -20.51 -0.49 1.13
N ALA A 151 -21.35 -0.13 2.10
CA ALA A 151 -22.15 1.09 2.04
C ALA A 151 -21.28 2.36 1.98
N ALA A 152 -20.17 2.40 2.74
CA ALA A 152 -19.22 3.50 2.69
C ALA A 152 -18.54 3.59 1.31
N LEU A 153 -18.08 2.48 0.73
CA LEU A 153 -17.52 2.45 -0.62
C LEU A 153 -18.51 2.95 -1.69
N MET A 154 -19.79 2.59 -1.54
CA MET A 154 -20.84 3.03 -2.46
C MET A 154 -21.17 4.54 -2.37
N ARG A 155 -20.87 5.18 -1.24
CA ARG A 155 -21.03 6.63 -1.08
C ARG A 155 -19.87 7.44 -1.66
N LEU A 156 -18.70 6.83 -1.83
CA LEU A 156 -17.58 7.46 -2.51
C LEU A 156 -17.93 7.77 -3.98
N PRO A 157 -17.52 8.92 -4.54
CA PRO A 157 -17.71 9.18 -5.98
C PRO A 157 -17.05 8.14 -6.89
N LEU A 158 -16.02 7.46 -6.37
CA LEU A 158 -15.28 6.41 -7.04
C LEU A 158 -16.13 5.15 -7.30
N HIS A 159 -17.27 4.96 -6.62
CA HIS A 159 -18.11 3.76 -6.78
C HIS A 159 -18.47 3.46 -8.25
N SER A 160 -18.69 4.50 -9.05
CA SER A 160 -19.02 4.36 -10.48
C SER A 160 -17.88 3.75 -11.30
N VAL A 161 -16.63 3.99 -10.89
CA VAL A 161 -15.44 3.36 -11.49
C VAL A 161 -15.27 1.94 -10.96
N LEU A 162 -15.46 1.73 -9.64
CA LEU A 162 -15.39 0.41 -9.02
C LEU A 162 -16.43 -0.57 -9.61
N ALA A 163 -17.62 -0.09 -9.95
CA ALA A 163 -18.68 -0.88 -10.59
C ALA A 163 -18.48 -1.07 -12.12
N GLY A 164 -17.51 -0.36 -12.71
CA GLY A 164 -17.27 -0.33 -14.15
C GLY A 164 -17.88 0.90 -14.83
N TYR A 165 -17.08 1.54 -15.68
CA TYR A 165 -17.45 2.80 -16.33
C TYR A 165 -17.09 2.80 -17.81
N ARG A 166 -18.01 3.28 -18.66
CA ARG A 166 -17.84 3.43 -20.14
C ARG A 166 -17.27 2.17 -20.82
N GLY A 167 -17.86 1.02 -20.55
CA GLY A 167 -17.49 -0.25 -21.20
C GLY A 167 -16.21 -0.90 -20.64
N ARG A 168 -15.61 -0.33 -19.59
CA ARG A 168 -14.58 -1.00 -18.79
C ARG A 168 -15.23 -1.77 -17.64
N ALA A 169 -14.72 -2.97 -17.38
CA ALA A 169 -15.12 -3.76 -16.23
C ALA A 169 -14.75 -3.04 -14.92
N GLY A 170 -15.54 -3.29 -13.88
CA GLY A 170 -15.24 -2.84 -12.53
C GLY A 170 -14.14 -3.66 -11.87
N CYS A 171 -13.89 -3.39 -10.60
CA CYS A 171 -13.01 -4.19 -9.76
C CYS A 171 -13.73 -5.43 -9.22
N ASP A 172 -12.94 -6.34 -8.65
CA ASP A 172 -13.43 -7.39 -7.78
C ASP A 172 -13.85 -6.79 -6.44
N MET A 173 -15.11 -6.36 -6.36
CA MET A 173 -15.66 -5.73 -5.15
C MET A 173 -15.54 -6.65 -3.92
N PRO A 174 -15.88 -7.97 -4.00
CA PRO A 174 -15.63 -8.87 -2.88
C PRO A 174 -14.16 -8.89 -2.42
N GLY A 175 -13.20 -9.03 -3.33
CA GLY A 175 -11.78 -9.06 -3.01
C GLY A 175 -11.27 -7.74 -2.40
N LEU A 176 -11.78 -6.59 -2.89
CA LEU A 176 -11.48 -5.29 -2.30
C LEU A 176 -12.00 -5.18 -0.87
N VAL A 177 -13.25 -5.60 -0.62
CA VAL A 177 -13.85 -5.57 0.71
C VAL A 177 -13.11 -6.50 1.66
N ASP A 178 -12.71 -7.70 1.20
CA ASP A 178 -11.92 -8.64 2.00
C ASP A 178 -10.59 -8.01 2.46
N ALA A 179 -9.91 -7.27 1.58
CA ALA A 179 -8.68 -6.54 1.92
C ALA A 179 -8.92 -5.42 2.96
N ILE A 180 -10.02 -4.67 2.83
CA ILE A 180 -10.39 -3.62 3.79
C ILE A 180 -10.77 -4.23 5.16
N GLU A 181 -11.51 -5.33 5.17
CA GLU A 181 -11.84 -6.07 6.38
C GLU A 181 -10.58 -6.62 7.07
N ALA A 182 -9.58 -7.06 6.31
CA ALA A 182 -8.29 -7.48 6.86
C ALA A 182 -7.53 -6.31 7.52
N VAL A 183 -7.59 -5.10 6.93
CA VAL A 183 -7.05 -3.88 7.56
C VAL A 183 -7.81 -3.55 8.85
N ALA A 184 -9.15 -3.60 8.83
CA ALA A 184 -9.97 -3.38 10.02
C ALA A 184 -9.63 -4.38 11.14
N ALA A 185 -9.53 -5.67 10.79
CA ALA A 185 -9.18 -6.73 11.73
C ALA A 185 -7.78 -6.54 12.32
N PHE A 186 -6.79 -6.18 11.50
CA PHE A 186 -5.46 -5.83 11.98
C PHE A 186 -5.51 -4.70 13.02
N ALA A 187 -6.25 -3.63 12.73
CA ALA A 187 -6.38 -2.50 13.64
C ALA A 187 -7.08 -2.89 14.96
N MET A 188 -8.16 -3.68 14.88
CA MET A 188 -8.88 -4.17 16.05
C MET A 188 -8.02 -5.03 16.97
N VAL A 189 -7.13 -5.86 16.40
CA VAL A 189 -6.18 -6.68 17.18
C VAL A 189 -5.17 -5.81 17.93
N HIS A 190 -4.71 -4.70 17.34
CA HIS A 190 -3.75 -3.80 17.97
C HIS A 190 -4.38 -2.81 18.95
N GLY A 191 -5.68 -2.53 18.79
CA GLY A 191 -6.50 -1.81 19.78
C GLY A 191 -5.86 -0.50 20.23
N GLU A 192 -5.70 -0.33 21.55
CA GLU A 192 -5.09 0.87 22.16
C GLU A 192 -3.62 1.09 21.79
N GLY A 193 -2.93 0.07 21.28
CA GLY A 193 -1.56 0.19 20.79
C GLY A 193 -1.44 0.81 19.39
N LEU A 194 -2.57 1.06 18.71
CA LEU A 194 -2.60 1.69 17.40
C LEU A 194 -3.14 3.11 17.49
N GLU A 195 -2.30 4.07 17.10
CA GLU A 195 -2.68 5.47 16.91
C GLU A 195 -3.15 5.73 15.48
N GLU A 196 -2.38 5.25 14.50
CA GLU A 196 -2.64 5.46 13.09
C GLU A 196 -2.11 4.28 12.25
N LEU A 197 -2.86 3.96 11.19
CA LEU A 197 -2.48 3.04 10.13
C LEU A 197 -2.95 3.65 8.82
N ASP A 198 -2.08 3.68 7.81
CA ASP A 198 -2.44 4.15 6.48
C ASP A 198 -2.01 3.13 5.42
N VAL A 199 -2.97 2.62 4.65
CA VAL A 199 -2.72 1.85 3.43
C VAL A 199 -3.03 2.75 2.24
N ASN A 200 -1.95 3.29 1.67
CA ASN A 200 -2.03 4.29 0.62
C ASN A 200 -0.94 4.07 -0.47
N PRO A 201 -1.32 3.66 -1.69
CA PRO A 201 -2.65 3.25 -2.11
C PRO A 201 -2.97 1.78 -1.75
N LEU A 202 -4.25 1.48 -1.55
CA LEU A 202 -4.83 0.15 -1.78
C LEU A 202 -5.34 0.10 -3.23
N LEU A 203 -4.98 -0.92 -3.99
CA LEU A 203 -5.35 -1.01 -5.40
C LEU A 203 -6.66 -1.78 -5.55
N ALA A 204 -7.61 -1.27 -6.32
CA ALA A 204 -8.77 -2.03 -6.74
C ALA A 204 -8.42 -2.71 -8.08
N LEU A 205 -8.40 -4.04 -8.11
CA LEU A 205 -8.02 -4.81 -9.29
C LEU A 205 -9.24 -5.51 -9.90
N PRO A 206 -9.19 -5.93 -11.18
CA PRO A 206 -10.23 -6.78 -11.76
C PRO A 206 -10.37 -8.13 -11.05
N GLN A 207 -9.31 -8.57 -10.34
CA GLN A 207 -9.27 -9.74 -9.47
C GLN A 207 -8.51 -9.36 -8.19
N GLY A 208 -9.16 -9.45 -7.03
CA GLY A 208 -8.59 -9.05 -5.74
C GLY A 208 -8.38 -7.54 -5.56
N ALA A 209 -7.38 -7.23 -4.74
CA ALA A 209 -6.91 -5.89 -4.41
C ALA A 209 -5.37 -5.87 -4.29
#